data_AF-A0A1A8SBX0-F1
#
_entry.id   AF-A0A1A8SBX0-F1
#
_cell.length_a   1.000
_cell.length_b   1.000
_cell.length_c   1.000
_cell.angle_alpha   90.00
_cell.angle_beta   90.00
_cell.angle_gamma   90.00
#
_symmetry.space_group_name_H-M   'P 1'
#
loop_
_entity.id
_entity.type
_entity.pdbx_description
1 polymer ?
#
loop_
_entity_poly.entity_id
_entity_poly.type
_entity_poly.pdbx_seq_one_letter_code
_entity_poly.pdbx_strand_id
1 'polypeptide(L)'
;SHEAGKLLSDAMKLGNSKPWPEAMAMITGQSKMSAQPLMMYFKPLIDWLEVENNKNNDVRGWPEYDWKPATRPGVEIKDVKVDFLGMSVDGAAAVAGQWILLVLGLVLLVATILLAYKYRKSKRPEKSLSTMELKQKD
;
A
#
# COMPACT_ATOMS: atom_id res chain seq x y z
N SER A 1 -19.66 -1.77 37.70
CA SER A 1 -18.89 -1.00 36.69
C SER A 1 -17.44 -0.73 37.11
N HIS A 2 -17.17 -0.45 38.40
CA HIS A 2 -15.82 -0.10 38.87
C HIS A 2 -14.74 -1.16 38.62
N GLU A 3 -15.04 -2.45 38.79
CA GLU A 3 -14.06 -3.53 38.60
C GLU A 3 -13.66 -3.69 37.13
N ALA A 4 -14.63 -3.69 36.20
CA ALA A 4 -14.37 -3.74 34.77
C ALA A 4 -13.58 -2.51 34.28
N GLY A 5 -13.93 -1.32 34.77
CA GLY A 5 -13.22 -0.08 34.45
C GLY A 5 -11.77 -0.09 34.97
N LYS A 6 -11.54 -0.61 36.18
CA LYS A 6 -10.19 -0.77 36.74
C LYS A 6 -9.34 -1.72 35.89
N LEU A 7 -9.88 -2.89 35.55
CA LEU A 7 -9.20 -3.89 34.73
C LEU A 7 -8.77 -3.34 33.36
N LEU A 8 -9.68 -2.64 32.68
CA LEU A 8 -9.40 -2.01 31.39
C LEU A 8 -8.38 -0.87 31.53
N SER A 9 -8.51 -0.02 32.56
CA SER A 9 -7.58 1.08 32.81
C SER A 9 -6.15 0.57 33.04
N ASP A 10 -5.99 -0.47 33.85
CA ASP A 10 -4.68 -1.03 34.18
C ASP A 10 -4.01 -1.66 32.96
N ALA A 11 -4.76 -2.32 32.08
CA ALA A 11 -4.25 -2.81 30.80
C ALA A 11 -3.86 -1.67 29.83
N MET A 12 -4.69 -0.62 29.73
CA MET A 12 -4.40 0.53 28.85
C MET A 12 -3.16 1.33 29.30
N LYS A 13 -2.90 1.42 30.62
CA LYS A 13 -1.70 2.09 31.16
C LYS A 13 -0.38 1.47 30.68
N LEU A 14 -0.36 0.18 30.34
CA LEU A 14 0.83 -0.45 29.80
C LEU A 14 1.23 0.13 28.44
N GLY A 15 0.28 0.61 27.63
CA GLY A 15 0.55 1.09 26.29
C GLY A 15 1.42 0.11 25.48
N ASN A 16 2.54 0.61 24.93
CA ASN A 16 3.52 -0.20 24.20
C ASN A 16 4.71 -0.65 25.06
N SER A 17 4.65 -0.50 26.39
CA SER A 17 5.77 -0.89 27.29
C SER A 17 5.92 -2.40 27.48
N LYS A 18 4.84 -3.15 27.21
CA LYS A 18 4.78 -4.62 27.32
C LYS A 18 4.26 -5.22 26.01
N PRO A 19 4.63 -6.47 25.69
CA PRO A 19 4.01 -7.22 24.60
C PRO A 19 2.49 -7.26 24.75
N TRP A 20 1.76 -7.05 23.65
CA TRP A 20 0.30 -7.10 23.65
C TRP A 20 -0.32 -8.38 24.25
N PRO A 21 0.30 -9.58 24.19
CA PRO A 21 -0.23 -10.77 24.86
C PRO A 21 -0.28 -10.65 26.39
N GLU A 22 0.66 -9.92 27.00
CA GLU A 22 0.66 -9.66 28.45
C GLU A 22 -0.50 -8.73 28.83
N ALA A 23 -0.70 -7.67 28.06
CA ALA A 23 -1.82 -6.74 28.26
C ALA A 23 -3.18 -7.45 28.10
N MET A 24 -3.31 -8.31 27.08
CA MET A 24 -4.52 -9.10 26.85
C MET A 24 -4.75 -10.15 27.95
N ALA A 25 -3.70 -10.78 28.46
CA ALA A 25 -3.81 -11.75 29.56
C ALA A 25 -4.31 -11.12 30.86
N MET A 26 -3.97 -9.86 31.13
CA MET A 26 -4.53 -9.16 32.28
C MET A 26 -6.05 -8.99 32.19
N ILE A 27 -6.59 -8.73 30.99
CA ILE A 27 -8.04 -8.52 30.80
C ILE A 27 -8.80 -9.85 30.71
N THR A 28 -8.23 -10.81 29.99
CA THR A 28 -8.96 -12.02 29.55
C THR A 28 -8.50 -13.30 30.24
N GLY A 29 -7.43 -13.24 31.05
CA GLY A 29 -6.77 -14.41 31.64
C GLY A 29 -5.96 -15.25 30.65
N GLN A 30 -5.95 -14.90 29.36
CA GLN A 30 -5.27 -15.65 28.29
C GLN A 30 -4.37 -14.75 27.45
N SER A 31 -3.22 -15.28 27.04
CA SER A 31 -2.24 -14.59 26.18
C SER A 31 -2.45 -14.87 24.68
N LYS A 32 -3.38 -15.75 24.32
CA LYS A 32 -3.70 -16.09 22.92
C LYS A 32 -5.03 -15.48 22.50
N MET A 33 -5.07 -14.95 21.27
CA MET A 33 -6.30 -14.43 20.69
C MET A 33 -7.25 -15.60 20.36
N SER A 34 -8.54 -15.40 20.63
CA SER A 34 -9.57 -16.41 20.40
C SER A 34 -10.86 -15.77 19.90
N ALA A 35 -11.44 -16.35 18.86
CA ALA A 35 -12.76 -15.97 18.35
C ALA A 35 -13.91 -16.55 19.19
N GLN A 36 -13.63 -17.43 20.17
CA GLN A 36 -14.65 -18.12 20.95
C GLN A 36 -15.64 -17.17 21.66
N PRO A 37 -15.21 -16.08 22.34
CA PRO A 37 -16.15 -15.16 22.96
C PRO A 37 -17.10 -14.49 21.96
N LEU A 38 -16.60 -14.20 20.74
CA LEU A 38 -17.41 -13.63 19.66
C LEU A 38 -18.43 -14.64 19.14
N MET A 39 -18.01 -15.89 18.94
CA MET A 39 -18.91 -16.98 18.53
C MET A 39 -20.00 -17.24 19.58
N MET A 40 -19.65 -17.21 20.87
CA MET A 40 -20.62 -17.36 21.97
C MET A 40 -21.64 -16.23 21.98
N TYR A 41 -21.20 -14.99 21.80
CA TYR A 41 -22.08 -13.83 21.74
C TYR A 41 -23.10 -13.93 20.59
N PHE A 42 -22.66 -14.38 19.41
CA PHE A 42 -23.52 -14.51 18.23
C PHE A 42 -24.19 -15.88 18.07
N LYS A 43 -23.98 -16.83 18.98
CA LYS A 43 -24.47 -18.20 18.84
C LYS A 43 -25.97 -18.30 18.51
N PRO A 44 -26.88 -17.59 19.20
CA PRO A 44 -28.31 -17.69 18.89
C PRO A 44 -28.65 -17.22 17.47
N LEU A 45 -27.96 -16.19 16.99
CA LEU A 45 -28.14 -15.66 15.64
C LEU A 45 -27.59 -16.62 14.58
N ILE A 46 -26.42 -17.20 14.83
CA ILE A 46 -25.82 -18.20 13.94
C ILE A 46 -26.76 -19.41 13.79
N ASP A 47 -27.27 -19.93 14.92
CA ASP A 47 -28.18 -21.08 14.93
C ASP A 47 -29.48 -20.75 14.17
N TRP A 48 -30.02 -19.53 14.33
CA TRP A 48 -31.21 -19.08 13.60
C TRP A 48 -30.96 -18.92 12.08
N LEU A 49 -29.85 -18.28 11.70
CA LEU A 49 -29.48 -18.06 10.29
C LEU A 49 -29.26 -19.37 9.55
N GLU A 50 -28.68 -20.37 10.22
CA GLU A 50 -28.50 -21.69 9.61
C GLU A 50 -29.85 -22.35 9.27
N VAL A 51 -30.82 -22.26 10.17
CA VAL A 51 -32.17 -22.79 9.93
C VAL A 51 -32.86 -22.05 8.78
N GLU A 52 -32.81 -20.71 8.77
CA GLU A 52 -33.50 -19.92 7.75
C GLU A 52 -32.86 -20.08 6.36
N ASN A 53 -31.53 -20.08 6.27
CA ASN A 53 -30.82 -20.31 5.01
C ASN A 53 -31.12 -21.71 4.44
N ASN A 54 -31.18 -22.73 5.30
CA ASN A 54 -31.51 -24.09 4.88
C ASN A 54 -32.97 -24.19 4.40
N LYS A 55 -33.89 -23.51 5.07
CA LYS A 55 -35.30 -23.43 4.66
C LYS A 55 -35.48 -22.76 3.30
N ASN A 56 -34.65 -21.75 3.00
CA ASN A 56 -34.67 -21.05 1.71
C ASN A 56 -33.88 -21.76 0.60
N ASN A 57 -33.14 -22.81 0.93
CA ASN A 57 -32.17 -23.46 0.06
C ASN A 57 -31.08 -22.48 -0.44
N ASP A 58 -30.66 -21.56 0.42
CA ASP A 58 -29.61 -20.58 0.10
C ASP A 58 -28.24 -21.28 -0.03
N VAL A 59 -27.51 -20.94 -1.10
CA VAL A 59 -26.15 -21.44 -1.30
C VAL A 59 -25.18 -20.62 -0.46
N ARG A 60 -24.47 -21.27 0.46
CA ARG A 60 -23.46 -20.61 1.29
C ARG A 60 -22.20 -20.35 0.47
N GLY A 61 -21.75 -19.09 0.48
CA GLY A 61 -20.62 -18.64 -0.32
C GLY A 61 -21.04 -18.19 -1.71
N TRP A 62 -20.09 -18.18 -2.65
CA TRP A 62 -20.26 -17.65 -3.99
C TRP A 62 -19.65 -18.64 -5.00
N PRO A 63 -20.39 -19.70 -5.40
CA PRO A 63 -19.88 -20.69 -6.36
C PRO A 63 -19.60 -20.05 -7.73
N GLU A 64 -20.40 -19.05 -8.12
CA GLU A 64 -20.19 -18.23 -9.31
C GLU A 64 -19.30 -17.02 -8.97
N TYR A 65 -18.04 -17.27 -8.60
CA TYR A 65 -17.11 -16.21 -8.19
C TYR A 65 -16.76 -15.22 -9.33
N ASP A 66 -16.91 -15.64 -10.59
CA ASP A 66 -16.70 -14.80 -11.79
C ASP A 66 -17.94 -13.97 -12.16
N TRP A 67 -19.04 -14.12 -11.43
CA TRP A 67 -20.27 -13.39 -11.70
C TRP A 67 -20.06 -11.88 -11.58
N LYS A 68 -20.58 -11.15 -12.57
CA LYS A 68 -20.61 -9.70 -12.59
C LYS A 68 -22.03 -9.26 -12.96
N PRO A 69 -22.57 -8.20 -12.32
CA PRO A 69 -23.89 -7.71 -12.67
C PRO A 69 -23.91 -7.26 -14.13
N ALA A 70 -24.96 -7.61 -14.86
CA ALA A 70 -25.13 -7.15 -16.24
C ALA A 70 -25.18 -5.62 -16.25
N THR A 71 -24.25 -5.00 -16.97
CA THR A 71 -24.39 -3.61 -17.39
C THR A 71 -25.64 -3.52 -18.26
N ARG A 72 -26.55 -2.60 -17.92
CA ARG A 72 -27.80 -2.39 -18.67
C ARG A 72 -27.48 -2.29 -20.17
N PRO A 73 -28.13 -3.07 -21.06
CA PRO A 73 -27.98 -2.88 -22.49
C PRO A 73 -28.45 -1.47 -22.84
N GLY A 74 -27.53 -0.61 -23.28
CA GLY A 74 -27.75 0.83 -23.48
C GLY A 74 -26.94 1.74 -22.54
N VAL A 75 -26.24 1.20 -21.55
CA VAL A 75 -25.17 1.89 -20.83
C VAL A 75 -23.86 1.22 -21.19
N GLU A 76 -23.31 1.59 -22.35
CA GLU A 76 -21.89 1.43 -22.59
C GLU A 76 -21.16 2.28 -21.54
N ILE A 77 -20.54 1.66 -20.54
CA ILE A 77 -19.50 2.33 -19.75
C ILE A 77 -18.31 2.46 -20.70
N LYS A 78 -18.37 3.47 -21.59
CA LYS A 78 -17.31 3.73 -22.58
C LYS A 78 -16.06 4.31 -21.95
N ASP A 79 -16.15 4.81 -20.73
CA ASP A 79 -15.01 5.38 -20.02
C ASP A 79 -15.04 4.91 -18.56
N VAL A 80 -14.22 3.90 -18.22
CA VAL A 80 -13.84 3.69 -16.82
C VAL A 80 -12.84 4.80 -16.48
N LYS A 81 -13.39 5.98 -16.26
CA LYS A 81 -12.65 7.13 -15.76
C LYS A 81 -12.28 6.83 -14.31
N VAL A 82 -11.05 6.36 -14.10
CA VAL A 82 -10.55 6.10 -12.75
C VAL A 82 -10.16 7.43 -12.11
N ASP A 83 -10.75 7.72 -10.95
CA ASP A 83 -10.38 8.90 -10.16
C ASP A 83 -9.07 8.61 -9.41
N PHE A 84 -7.98 9.22 -9.84
CA PHE A 84 -6.69 9.16 -9.16
C PHE A 84 -6.32 10.56 -8.68
N LEU A 85 -6.18 10.74 -7.36
CA LEU A 85 -5.77 12.00 -6.73
C LEU A 85 -6.67 13.20 -7.12
N GLY A 86 -7.98 13.00 -7.22
CA GLY A 86 -8.92 14.06 -7.60
C GLY A 86 -8.86 14.46 -9.07
N MET A 87 -8.10 13.73 -9.89
CA MET A 87 -8.08 13.86 -11.34
C MET A 87 -8.71 12.62 -11.97
N SER A 88 -9.57 12.88 -12.94
CA SER A 88 -10.28 11.84 -13.67
C SER A 88 -9.52 11.59 -14.97
N VAL A 89 -8.75 10.50 -15.02
CA VAL A 89 -7.76 10.26 -16.08
C VAL A 89 -8.22 9.12 -16.99
N ASP A 90 -8.35 9.40 -18.28
CA ASP A 90 -8.62 8.37 -19.29
C ASP A 90 -7.41 7.45 -19.46
N GLY A 91 -7.64 6.16 -19.70
CA GLY A 91 -6.55 5.18 -19.88
C GLY A 91 -5.54 5.58 -20.97
N ALA A 92 -5.98 6.34 -21.98
CA ALA A 92 -5.12 6.92 -23.02
C ALA A 92 -4.26 8.11 -22.52
N ALA A 93 -4.78 8.93 -21.60
CA ALA A 93 -4.05 10.06 -21.02
C ALA A 93 -2.94 9.59 -20.06
N ALA A 94 -3.15 8.46 -19.36
CA ALA A 94 -2.13 7.85 -18.52
C ALA A 94 -0.89 7.43 -19.33
N VAL A 95 -1.09 6.89 -20.53
CA VAL A 95 0.02 6.53 -21.45
C VAL A 95 0.74 7.79 -21.92
N ALA A 96 0.01 8.85 -22.27
CA ALA A 96 0.63 10.12 -22.68
C ALA A 96 1.46 10.76 -21.56
N GLY A 97 0.98 10.75 -20.32
CA GLY A 97 1.71 11.25 -19.16
C GLY A 97 3.01 10.49 -18.88
N GLN A 98 3.02 9.17 -19.10
CA GLN A 98 4.21 8.35 -18.89
C GLN A 98 5.34 8.67 -19.88
N TRP A 99 5.01 8.92 -21.15
CA TRP A 99 6.01 9.34 -22.14
C TRP A 99 6.56 10.74 -21.84
N ILE A 100 5.72 11.66 -21.38
CA ILE A 100 6.15 13.00 -20.97
C ILE A 100 7.13 12.93 -19.79
N LEU A 101 6.84 12.12 -18.77
CA LEU A 101 7.73 11.92 -17.64
C LEU A 101 9.04 11.22 -18.02
N LEU A 102 9.00 10.21 -18.90
CA LEU A 102 10.20 9.56 -19.40
C LEU A 102 11.10 10.53 -20.19
N VAL A 103 10.52 11.33 -21.08
CA VAL A 103 11.26 12.33 -21.86
C VAL A 103 11.86 13.38 -20.93
N LEU A 104 11.08 13.92 -19.98
CA LEU A 104 11.57 14.89 -19.00
C LEU A 104 12.72 14.30 -18.16
N GLY A 105 12.60 13.06 -17.70
CA GLY A 105 13.64 12.36 -16.95
C GLY A 105 14.92 12.16 -17.76
N LEU A 106 14.80 11.79 -19.04
CA LEU A 106 15.95 11.60 -19.93
C LEU A 106 16.65 12.93 -20.23
N VAL A 107 15.90 14.02 -20.43
CA VAL A 107 16.46 15.37 -20.61
C VAL A 107 17.22 15.83 -19.36
N LEU A 108 16.65 15.63 -18.16
CA LEU A 108 17.34 15.96 -16.91
C LEU A 108 18.60 15.13 -16.72
N LEU A 109 18.56 13.84 -17.05
CA LEU A 109 19.73 12.96 -16.97
C LEU A 109 20.85 13.44 -17.92
N VAL A 110 20.52 13.75 -19.18
CA VAL A 110 21.50 14.30 -20.14
C VAL A 110 22.06 15.64 -19.65
N ALA A 111 21.21 16.53 -19.13
CA ALA A 111 21.66 17.80 -18.57
C ALA A 111 22.64 17.61 -17.42
N THR A 112 22.38 16.67 -16.49
CA THR A 112 23.30 16.37 -15.38
C THR A 112 24.63 15.79 -15.87
N ILE A 113 24.63 14.90 -16.86
CA ILE A 113 25.86 14.37 -17.47
C ILE A 113 26.66 15.48 -18.15
N LEU A 114 26.01 16.36 -18.92
CA LEU A 114 26.65 17.50 -19.56
C LEU A 114 27.23 18.48 -18.53
N LEU A 115 26.51 18.74 -17.44
CA LEU A 115 26.98 19.58 -16.35
C LEU A 115 28.20 18.95 -15.66
N ALA A 116 28.16 17.64 -15.38
CA ALA A 116 29.28 16.89 -14.81
C ALA A 116 30.50 16.86 -15.76
N TYR A 117 30.27 16.72 -17.06
CA TYR A 117 31.31 16.78 -18.08
C TYR A 117 31.95 18.17 -18.15
N LYS A 118 31.15 19.24 -18.21
CA LYS A 118 31.67 20.63 -18.15
C LYS A 118 32.42 20.90 -16.85
N TYR A 119 31.89 20.44 -15.72
CA TYR A 119 32.53 20.58 -14.41
C TYR A 119 33.90 19.89 -14.38
N ARG A 120 33.99 18.63 -14.83
CA ARG A 120 35.27 17.90 -14.92
C ARG A 120 36.23 18.52 -15.93
N LYS A 121 35.76 19.00 -17.09
CA LYS A 121 36.59 19.66 -18.10
C LYS A 121 37.15 20.98 -17.60
N SER A 122 36.32 21.81 -16.96
CA SER A 122 36.74 23.09 -16.36
C SER A 122 37.70 22.92 -15.19
N LYS A 123 37.67 21.76 -14.52
CA LYS A 123 38.55 21.41 -13.41
C LYS A 123 39.78 20.60 -13.83
N ARG A 124 40.01 20.40 -15.14
CA ARG A 124 41.31 19.93 -15.62
C ARG A 124 42.31 21.08 -15.44
N PRO A 125 43.34 20.95 -14.57
CA PRO A 125 44.42 21.92 -14.58
C PRO A 125 45.06 21.90 -15.97
N GLU A 126 45.34 23.07 -16.53
CA GLU A 126 46.20 23.18 -17.71
C GLU A 126 47.47 22.39 -17.43
N LYS A 127 47.71 21.32 -18.20
CA LYS A 127 49.01 20.67 -18.18
C LYS A 127 49.98 21.66 -18.80
N SER A 128 50.68 22.38 -17.93
CA SER A 128 51.77 23.26 -18.32
C SER A 128 52.78 22.46 -19.15
N LEU A 129 53.16 23.07 -20.27
CA LEU A 129 54.06 22.56 -21.30
C LEU A 129 55.40 22.07 -20.73
N SER A 130 55.80 22.55 -19.55
CA SER A 130 57.03 22.11 -18.85
C SER A 130 56.99 20.67 -18.31
N THR A 131 55.82 20.04 -18.24
CA THR A 131 55.69 18.64 -17.75
C THR A 131 55.81 17.58 -18.85
N MET A 132 55.80 17.98 -20.14
CA MET A 132 55.96 17.04 -21.27
C MET A 132 57.42 16.77 -21.62
N GLU A 133 58.34 17.69 -21.31
CA GLU A 133 59.77 17.55 -21.59
C GLU A 133 60.48 16.54 -20.67
N LEU A 134 60.01 16.37 -19.43
CA LEU A 134 60.64 15.45 -18.45
C LEU A 134 60.32 13.97 -18.70
N LYS A 135 59.36 13.66 -19.58
CA LYS A 135 58.97 12.27 -19.86
C LYS A 135 59.66 11.67 -21.09
N GLN A 136 60.49 12.46 -21.78
CA GLN A 136 61.21 12.05 -22.99
C GLN A 136 62.71 11.78 -22.72
N LYS A 137 63.14 11.80 -21.45
CA LYS A 137 64.55 11.68 -21.08
C LYS A 137 64.85 10.57 -20.07
N ASP A 138 64.07 9.50 -20.10
CA ASP A 138 64.40 8.20 -19.51
C ASP A 138 64.22 7.09 -20.57
#